data_AF-A0A8T5MSH0-F1
#
_entry.id   AF-A0A8T5MSH0-F1
#
_cell.length_a   1.000
_cell.length_b   1.000
_cell.length_c   1.000
_cell.angle_alpha   90.00
_cell.angle_beta   90.00
_cell.angle_gamma   90.00
#
_symmetry.space_group_name_H-M   'P 1'
#
loop_
_entity.id
_entity.type
_entity.pdbx_description
1 polymer ?
#
loop_
_entity_poly.entity_id
_entity_poly.type
_entity_poly.pdbx_seq_one_letter_code
_entity_poly.pdbx_strand_id
1 'polypeptide(L)'
;MQFEKEAKLYSHEVLREGGSDILYINYQGANFTPSLSFSSAVMERTVDALIENPNVSRVVFVKEKNYNYDFRETNYLLEIGSLYVYLLKQEEVLSHEKLASLNESFFPKRYNEIFSFLYLLKKDPIAAYYDLKRILFEAKIFFQKVKGEVKVDQGRYIKLIEKIYSLLEKTKLIQEALPYLQNYKKGERDIYSRLFEPDIIPNFTFTRIVEGIPEDSQIVDQYEIYAEEFDVSNVTILHRKKDSKLFYHLTPPESILREEEEYLLNLARGVLIEHQPKAEEFTDVERTRKVFFNVSRDLL
;
A
#
# COMPACT_ATOMS: atom_id res chain seq x y z
N MET A 1 3.89 4.70 15.22
CA MET A 1 5.25 4.14 15.03
C MET A 1 6.19 5.25 14.54
N GLN A 2 7.41 5.32 15.06
CA GLN A 2 8.46 6.22 14.56
C GLN A 2 9.73 5.39 14.40
N PHE A 3 10.33 5.44 13.21
CA PHE A 3 11.61 4.79 12.98
C PHE A 3 12.72 5.53 13.72
N GLU A 4 13.76 4.81 14.14
CA GLU A 4 14.95 5.42 14.74
C GLU A 4 15.59 6.42 13.75
N LYS A 5 16.25 7.46 14.26
CA LYS A 5 16.89 8.51 13.42
C LYS A 5 17.91 7.94 12.41
N GLU A 6 18.50 6.78 12.71
CA GLU A 6 19.46 6.08 11.84
C GLU A 6 18.83 5.00 10.95
N ALA A 7 17.51 4.81 11.02
CA ALA A 7 16.81 3.82 10.22
C ALA A 7 17.01 4.10 8.73
N LYS A 8 17.38 3.06 7.99
CA LYS A 8 17.65 3.18 6.56
C LYS A 8 16.38 3.56 5.82
N LEU A 9 16.51 4.42 4.82
CA LEU A 9 15.42 4.74 3.90
C LEU A 9 14.90 3.44 3.26
N TYR A 10 13.59 3.24 3.26
CA TYR A 10 12.87 2.04 2.80
C TYR A 10 13.06 0.78 3.65
N SER A 11 13.64 0.89 4.85
CA SER A 11 13.54 -0.21 5.83
C SER A 11 12.08 -0.45 6.22
N HIS A 12 11.79 -1.66 6.69
CA HIS A 12 10.46 -2.00 7.15
C HIS A 12 10.50 -2.82 8.43
N GLU A 13 9.46 -2.69 9.24
CA GLU A 13 9.30 -3.36 10.52
C GLU A 13 7.86 -3.85 10.67
N VAL A 14 7.69 -5.01 11.28
CA VAL A 14 6.37 -5.56 11.59
C VAL A 14 6.08 -5.37 13.07
N LEU A 15 4.99 -4.68 13.39
CA LEU A 15 4.51 -4.50 14.75
C LEU A 15 3.14 -5.12 14.92
N ARG A 16 2.92 -5.74 16.07
CA ARG A 16 1.64 -6.33 16.42
C ARG A 16 0.80 -5.33 17.21
N GLU A 17 -0.30 -4.89 16.61
CA GLU A 17 -1.23 -3.92 17.21
C GLU A 17 -2.66 -4.46 17.13
N GLY A 18 -3.38 -4.45 18.26
CA GLY A 18 -4.78 -4.86 18.31
C GLY A 18 -5.03 -6.31 17.83
N GLY A 19 -4.04 -7.19 17.99
CA GLY A 19 -4.11 -8.58 17.53
C GLY A 19 -3.79 -8.81 16.06
N SER A 20 -3.42 -7.74 15.33
CA SER A 20 -3.09 -7.77 13.91
C SER A 20 -1.64 -7.34 13.67
N ASP A 21 -0.96 -7.98 12.72
CA ASP A 21 0.40 -7.59 12.33
C ASP A 21 0.32 -6.44 11.30
N ILE A 22 1.04 -5.35 11.54
CA ILE A 22 1.10 -4.17 10.67
C ILE A 22 2.52 -4.03 10.16
N LEU A 23 2.67 -3.88 8.84
CA LEU A 23 3.94 -3.59 8.19
C LEU A 23 4.13 -2.07 8.09
N TYR A 24 5.09 -1.54 8.81
CA TYR A 24 5.53 -0.16 8.69
C TYR A 24 6.70 -0.09 7.70
N ILE A 25 6.66 0.85 6.75
CA ILE A 25 7.74 1.07 5.79
C ILE A 25 8.23 2.52 5.92
N ASN A 26 9.53 2.67 6.12
CA ASN A 26 10.19 3.94 6.35
C ASN A 26 10.36 4.72 5.04
N TYR A 27 9.64 5.85 4.92
CA TYR A 27 9.82 6.82 3.85
C TYR A 27 10.33 8.17 4.38
N GLN A 28 10.72 8.27 5.66
CA GLN A 28 11.29 9.49 6.21
C GLN A 28 12.57 9.88 5.44
N GLY A 29 12.63 11.13 4.97
CA GLY A 29 13.71 11.62 4.11
C GLY A 29 13.58 11.29 2.62
N ALA A 30 12.48 10.65 2.18
CA ALA A 30 12.19 10.53 0.75
C ALA A 30 11.77 11.89 0.16
N ASN A 31 12.30 12.23 -1.01
CA ASN A 31 11.95 13.47 -1.73
C ASN A 31 10.57 13.42 -2.42
N PHE A 32 9.76 12.40 -2.15
CA PHE A 32 8.45 12.19 -2.77
C PHE A 32 7.50 11.53 -1.78
N THR A 33 6.20 11.72 -2.01
CA THR A 33 5.15 11.07 -1.22
C THR A 33 4.96 9.62 -1.67
N PRO A 34 5.02 8.64 -0.74
CA PRO A 34 4.85 7.24 -1.09
C PRO A 34 3.39 6.96 -1.49
N SER A 35 3.20 6.35 -2.66
CA SER A 35 1.88 6.00 -3.18
C SER A 35 1.95 4.72 -3.99
N LEU A 36 1.11 3.74 -3.64
CA LEU A 36 0.92 2.53 -4.44
C LEU A 36 0.31 2.86 -5.81
N SER A 37 -0.54 3.88 -5.85
CA SER A 37 -1.25 4.29 -7.05
C SER A 37 -0.30 4.88 -8.08
N PHE A 38 0.53 5.84 -7.69
CA PHE A 38 1.32 6.63 -8.65
C PHE A 38 2.76 6.12 -8.85
N SER A 39 3.30 5.30 -7.94
CA SER A 39 4.71 4.86 -8.02
C SER A 39 4.85 3.36 -8.13
N SER A 40 5.33 2.90 -9.29
CA SER A 40 5.67 1.49 -9.53
C SER A 40 6.82 1.01 -8.63
N ALA A 41 7.76 1.89 -8.28
CA ALA A 41 8.86 1.58 -7.37
C ALA A 41 8.37 1.38 -5.92
N VAL A 42 7.39 2.17 -5.47
CA VAL A 42 6.76 1.99 -4.15
C VAL A 42 6.00 0.67 -4.13
N MET A 43 5.23 0.37 -5.17
CA MET A 43 4.50 -0.89 -5.29
C MET A 43 5.43 -2.11 -5.26
N GLU A 44 6.51 -2.10 -6.05
CA GLU A 44 7.48 -3.21 -6.07
C GLU A 44 8.10 -3.46 -4.69
N ARG A 45 8.58 -2.41 -4.01
CA ARG A 45 9.15 -2.53 -2.66
C ARG A 45 8.15 -3.04 -1.66
N THR A 46 6.89 -2.60 -1.77
CA THR A 46 5.82 -3.03 -0.89
C THR A 46 5.51 -4.52 -1.10
N VAL A 47 5.43 -4.96 -2.35
CA VAL A 47 5.24 -6.39 -2.69
C VAL A 47 6.41 -7.22 -2.17
N ASP A 48 7.65 -6.77 -2.33
CA ASP A 48 8.83 -7.47 -1.82
C ASP A 48 8.79 -7.58 -0.28
N ALA A 49 8.46 -6.50 0.43
CA ALA A 49 8.31 -6.53 1.89
C ALA A 49 7.15 -7.43 2.36
N LEU A 50 6.05 -7.52 1.60
CA LEU A 50 4.93 -8.41 1.88
C LEU A 50 5.25 -9.89 1.59
N ILE A 51 6.13 -10.16 0.62
CA ILE A 51 6.65 -11.52 0.37
C ILE A 51 7.46 -11.99 1.58
N GLU A 52 8.25 -11.11 2.18
CA GLU A 52 9.02 -11.39 3.40
C GLU A 52 8.11 -11.53 4.63
N ASN A 53 6.98 -10.83 4.65
CA ASN A 53 6.06 -10.74 5.79
C ASN A 53 4.60 -11.08 5.41
N PRO A 54 4.27 -12.36 5.10
CA PRO A 54 2.98 -12.73 4.53
C PRO A 54 1.79 -12.69 5.52
N ASN A 55 2.04 -12.59 6.83
CA ASN A 55 1.00 -12.58 7.86
C ASN A 55 0.48 -11.18 8.19
N VAL A 56 1.00 -10.16 7.49
CA VAL A 56 0.62 -8.77 7.69
C VAL A 56 -0.82 -8.55 7.28
N SER A 57 -1.52 -7.74 8.06
CA SER A 57 -2.90 -7.34 7.80
C SER A 57 -3.02 -5.96 7.15
N ARG A 58 -2.05 -5.07 7.38
CA ARG A 58 -2.08 -3.67 6.96
C ARG A 58 -0.69 -3.16 6.64
N VAL A 59 -0.59 -2.22 5.70
CA VAL A 59 0.66 -1.54 5.34
C VAL A 59 0.55 -0.07 5.73
N VAL A 60 1.60 0.47 6.35
CA VAL A 60 1.68 1.88 6.70
C VAL A 60 2.98 2.46 6.17
N PHE A 61 2.89 3.44 5.28
CA PHE A 61 4.06 4.23 4.89
C PHE A 61 4.25 5.38 5.89
N VAL A 62 5.43 5.45 6.50
CA VAL A 62 5.76 6.46 7.52
C VAL A 62 6.61 7.54 6.88
N LYS A 63 6.08 8.78 6.82
CA LYS A 63 6.80 9.98 6.37
C LYS A 63 6.49 11.15 7.33
N GLU A 64 6.20 12.35 6.83
CA GLU A 64 5.65 13.44 7.66
C GLU A 64 4.26 13.05 8.20
N LYS A 65 3.47 12.37 7.37
CA LYS A 65 2.20 11.71 7.73
C LYS A 65 2.32 10.20 7.58
N ASN A 66 1.40 9.46 8.20
CA ASN A 66 1.24 8.03 7.99
C ASN A 66 0.19 7.77 6.92
N TYR A 67 0.54 6.98 5.91
CA TYR A 67 -0.37 6.54 4.85
C TYR A 67 -0.75 5.10 5.12
N ASN A 68 -1.96 4.88 5.63
CA ASN A 68 -2.46 3.57 6.05
C ASN A 68 -3.24 2.92 4.91
N TYR A 69 -2.82 1.73 4.49
CA TYR A 69 -3.57 0.89 3.58
C TYR A 69 -4.26 -0.20 4.39
N ASP A 70 -5.56 -0.33 4.17
CA ASP A 70 -6.39 -1.25 4.93
C ASP A 70 -6.11 -2.73 4.57
N PHE A 71 -6.87 -3.64 5.17
CA PHE A 71 -6.72 -5.07 4.89
C PHE A 71 -7.10 -5.43 3.45
N ARG A 72 -8.09 -4.77 2.86
CA ARG A 72 -8.54 -5.05 1.50
C ARG A 72 -7.43 -4.69 0.50
N GLU A 73 -6.89 -3.49 0.62
CA GLU A 73 -5.80 -2.97 -0.21
C GLU A 73 -4.52 -3.78 -0.01
N THR A 74 -4.17 -4.08 1.24
CA THR A 74 -3.00 -4.91 1.56
C THR A 74 -3.14 -6.33 0.99
N ASN A 75 -4.35 -6.91 1.07
CA ASN A 75 -4.62 -8.24 0.55
C ASN A 75 -4.47 -8.32 -0.97
N TYR A 76 -4.72 -7.24 -1.72
CA TYR A 76 -4.41 -7.21 -3.16
C TYR A 76 -2.93 -7.52 -3.41
N LEU A 77 -2.04 -6.85 -2.70
CA LEU A 77 -0.60 -7.03 -2.89
C LEU A 77 -0.08 -8.34 -2.30
N LEU A 78 -0.67 -8.82 -1.19
CA LEU A 78 -0.36 -10.15 -0.64
C LEU A 78 -0.68 -11.28 -1.61
N GLU A 79 -1.81 -11.20 -2.33
CA GLU A 79 -2.16 -12.17 -3.37
C GLU A 79 -1.16 -12.15 -4.53
N ILE A 80 -0.73 -10.96 -4.95
CA ILE A 80 0.31 -10.81 -5.98
C ILE A 80 1.65 -11.37 -5.51
N GLY A 81 2.08 -11.05 -4.29
CA GLY A 81 3.31 -11.59 -3.71
C GLY A 81 3.27 -13.12 -3.58
N SER A 82 2.16 -13.66 -3.10
CA SER A 82 1.93 -15.11 -2.98
C SER A 82 1.95 -15.80 -4.35
N LEU A 83 1.31 -15.20 -5.36
CA LEU A 83 1.34 -15.70 -6.74
C LEU A 83 2.76 -15.67 -7.29
N TYR A 84 3.50 -14.58 -7.11
CA TYR A 84 4.89 -14.47 -7.56
C TYR A 84 5.77 -15.57 -6.94
N VAL A 85 5.67 -15.80 -5.63
CA VAL A 85 6.41 -16.85 -4.92
C VAL A 85 5.99 -18.24 -5.40
N TYR A 86 4.69 -18.49 -5.58
CA TYR A 86 4.16 -19.73 -6.12
C TYR A 86 4.73 -20.05 -7.50
N LEU A 87 4.71 -19.07 -8.41
CA LEU A 87 5.22 -19.23 -9.78
C LEU A 87 6.72 -19.54 -9.81
N LEU A 88 7.50 -18.88 -8.94
CA LEU A 88 8.95 -19.09 -8.89
C LEU A 88 9.35 -20.38 -8.19
N LYS A 89 8.78 -20.66 -7.01
CA LYS A 89 9.25 -21.75 -6.14
C LYS A 89 8.51 -23.07 -6.32
N GLN A 90 7.21 -23.04 -6.63
CA GLN A 90 6.41 -24.25 -6.74
C GLN A 90 6.22 -24.68 -8.20
N GLU A 91 5.90 -23.74 -9.09
CA GLU A 91 5.73 -24.05 -10.51
C GLU A 91 7.03 -24.02 -11.30
N GLU A 92 8.06 -23.37 -10.76
CA GLU A 92 9.38 -23.18 -11.38
C GLU A 92 9.25 -22.72 -12.85
N VAL A 93 8.44 -21.69 -13.08
CA VAL A 93 8.05 -21.27 -14.45
C VAL A 93 9.21 -20.80 -15.33
N LEU A 94 10.38 -20.54 -14.73
CA LEU A 94 11.62 -20.17 -15.43
C LEU A 94 12.53 -21.39 -15.71
N SER A 95 12.15 -22.59 -15.27
CA SER A 95 12.94 -23.78 -15.48
C SER A 95 13.00 -24.17 -16.95
N HIS A 96 14.12 -24.80 -17.30
CA HIS A 96 14.37 -25.29 -18.66
C HIS A 96 13.29 -26.25 -19.14
N GLU A 97 12.87 -27.17 -18.27
CA GLU A 97 11.85 -28.18 -18.57
C GLU A 97 10.50 -27.55 -18.95
N LYS A 98 10.09 -26.48 -18.26
CA LYS A 98 8.81 -25.81 -18.51
C LYS A 98 8.84 -24.97 -19.79
N LEU A 99 9.98 -24.37 -20.11
CA LEU A 99 10.10 -23.39 -21.18
C LEU A 99 10.55 -23.98 -22.52
N ALA A 100 11.34 -25.06 -22.54
CA ALA A 100 11.88 -25.61 -23.78
C ALA A 100 12.05 -27.13 -23.71
N SER A 101 10.95 -27.84 -23.47
CA SER A 101 10.96 -29.30 -23.28
C SER A 101 11.42 -30.12 -24.50
N LEU A 102 11.26 -29.60 -25.72
CA LEU A 102 11.60 -30.34 -26.96
C LEU A 102 12.48 -29.52 -27.92
N ASN A 103 12.49 -28.20 -27.81
CA ASN A 103 13.24 -27.34 -28.73
C ASN A 103 13.94 -26.20 -28.00
N GLU A 104 15.24 -26.40 -27.79
CA GLU A 104 16.19 -25.50 -27.15
C GLU A 104 16.21 -24.09 -27.74
N SER A 105 15.97 -23.96 -29.05
CA SER A 105 16.05 -22.67 -29.73
C SER A 105 15.01 -21.64 -29.23
N PHE A 106 13.92 -22.09 -28.62
CA PHE A 106 12.89 -21.20 -28.06
C PHE A 106 13.17 -20.78 -26.62
N PHE A 107 14.10 -21.44 -25.92
CA PHE A 107 14.36 -21.18 -24.50
C PHE A 107 14.69 -19.69 -24.24
N PRO A 108 15.65 -19.05 -24.94
CA PRO A 108 16.03 -17.68 -24.61
C PRO A 108 14.86 -16.69 -24.77
N LYS A 109 14.05 -16.87 -25.81
CA LYS A 109 12.88 -16.02 -26.06
C LYS A 109 11.84 -16.19 -24.95
N ARG A 110 11.44 -17.43 -24.67
CA ARG A 110 10.39 -17.74 -23.67
C ARG A 110 10.82 -17.38 -22.26
N TYR A 111 12.10 -17.59 -21.92
CA TYR A 111 12.68 -17.16 -20.65
C TYR A 111 12.55 -15.65 -20.49
N ASN A 112 12.96 -14.87 -21.49
CA ASN A 112 12.89 -13.42 -21.43
C ASN A 112 11.44 -12.92 -21.32
N GLU A 113 10.49 -13.56 -22.01
CA GLU A 113 9.06 -13.23 -21.90
C GLU A 113 8.53 -13.46 -20.49
N ILE A 114 8.75 -14.64 -19.91
CA ILE A 114 8.28 -14.97 -18.54
C ILE A 114 9.02 -14.15 -17.49
N PHE A 115 10.33 -13.95 -17.65
CA PHE A 115 11.12 -13.14 -16.74
C PHE A 115 10.65 -11.68 -16.71
N SER A 116 10.41 -11.10 -17.89
CA SER A 116 9.87 -9.74 -18.01
C SER A 116 8.48 -9.62 -17.38
N PHE A 117 7.63 -10.64 -17.57
CA PHE A 117 6.33 -10.72 -16.91
C PHE A 117 6.46 -10.76 -15.37
N LEU A 118 7.32 -11.61 -14.82
CA LEU A 118 7.52 -11.72 -13.37
C LEU A 118 8.06 -10.42 -12.76
N TYR A 119 8.96 -9.74 -13.47
CA TYR A 119 9.48 -8.44 -13.06
C TYR A 119 8.38 -7.36 -13.08
N LEU A 120 7.53 -7.36 -14.11
CA LEU A 120 6.42 -6.43 -14.23
C LEU A 120 5.33 -6.72 -13.19
N LEU A 121 5.09 -7.98 -12.84
CA LEU A 121 4.06 -8.40 -11.88
C LEU A 121 4.17 -7.69 -10.53
N LYS A 122 5.40 -7.48 -10.03
CA LYS A 122 5.61 -6.78 -8.75
C LYS A 122 5.42 -5.26 -8.82
N LYS A 123 5.68 -4.67 -10.00
CA LYS A 123 5.64 -3.20 -10.22
C LYS A 123 4.28 -2.71 -10.68
N ASP A 124 3.64 -3.50 -11.53
CA ASP A 124 2.39 -3.16 -12.20
C ASP A 124 1.63 -4.46 -12.57
N PRO A 125 0.90 -5.05 -11.60
CA PRO A 125 0.11 -6.26 -11.82
C PRO A 125 -0.89 -6.16 -12.97
N ILE A 126 -1.53 -4.99 -13.15
CA ILE A 126 -2.49 -4.75 -14.23
C ILE A 126 -1.78 -4.75 -15.58
N ALA A 127 -0.66 -4.05 -15.72
CA ALA A 127 0.12 -4.09 -16.96
C ALA A 127 0.68 -5.50 -17.24
N ALA A 128 1.07 -6.25 -16.20
CA ALA A 128 1.51 -7.64 -16.31
C ALA A 128 0.39 -8.56 -16.84
N TYR A 129 -0.86 -8.35 -16.41
CA TYR A 129 -2.02 -9.07 -16.93
C TYR A 129 -2.21 -8.87 -18.44
N TYR A 130 -2.10 -7.63 -18.93
CA TYR A 130 -2.16 -7.35 -20.37
C TYR A 130 -0.97 -7.92 -21.14
N ASP A 131 0.23 -7.86 -20.57
CA ASP A 131 1.40 -8.41 -21.23
C ASP A 131 1.31 -9.93 -21.37
N LEU A 132 0.81 -10.61 -20.35
CA LEU A 132 0.58 -12.05 -20.41
C LEU A 132 -0.50 -12.42 -21.43
N LYS A 133 -1.58 -11.63 -21.52
CA LYS A 133 -2.62 -11.80 -22.55
C LYS A 133 -2.04 -11.65 -23.96
N ARG A 134 -1.15 -10.69 -24.17
CA ARG A 134 -0.43 -10.48 -25.44
C ARG A 134 0.46 -11.69 -25.76
N ILE A 135 1.29 -12.14 -24.82
CA ILE A 135 2.16 -13.32 -24.99
C ILE A 135 1.32 -14.55 -25.36
N LEU A 136 0.19 -14.77 -24.67
CA LEU A 136 -0.72 -15.87 -24.96
C LEU A 136 -1.30 -15.80 -26.38
N PHE A 137 -1.70 -14.60 -26.82
CA PHE A 137 -2.25 -14.38 -28.15
C PHE A 137 -1.21 -14.65 -29.25
N GLU A 138 0.00 -14.10 -29.10
CA GLU A 138 1.12 -14.34 -30.02
C GLU A 138 1.49 -15.83 -30.08
N ALA A 139 1.52 -16.49 -28.92
CA ALA A 139 1.79 -17.92 -28.81
C ALA A 139 0.74 -18.76 -29.57
N LYS A 140 -0.56 -18.41 -29.47
CA LYS A 140 -1.66 -19.06 -30.18
C LYS A 140 -1.59 -18.85 -31.70
N ILE A 141 -1.22 -17.65 -32.15
CA ILE A 141 -0.99 -17.38 -33.60
C ILE A 141 0.15 -18.25 -34.12
N PHE A 142 1.27 -18.32 -33.39
CA PHE A 142 2.40 -19.13 -33.80
C PHE A 142 2.05 -20.62 -33.85
N PHE A 143 1.25 -21.12 -32.90
CA PHE A 143 0.75 -22.50 -32.87
C PHE A 143 -0.02 -22.91 -34.13
N GLN A 144 -0.75 -21.98 -34.77
CA GLN A 144 -1.46 -22.25 -36.02
C GLN A 144 -0.51 -22.43 -37.22
N LYS A 145 0.68 -21.83 -37.17
CA LYS A 145 1.65 -21.83 -38.28
C LYS A 145 2.62 -23.01 -38.24
N VAL A 146 2.80 -23.64 -37.07
CA VAL A 146 3.77 -24.74 -36.87
C VAL A 146 3.13 -26.12 -36.98
N LYS A 147 3.96 -27.14 -37.26
CA LYS A 147 3.58 -28.56 -37.39
C LYS A 147 4.61 -29.46 -36.70
N GLY A 148 4.26 -30.74 -36.53
CA GLY A 148 5.16 -31.74 -35.94
C GLY A 148 5.50 -31.48 -34.47
N GLU A 149 6.72 -31.83 -34.06
CA GLU A 149 7.20 -31.71 -32.67
C GLU A 149 7.16 -30.27 -32.15
N VAL A 150 7.45 -29.28 -33.01
CA VAL A 150 7.37 -27.86 -32.66
C VAL A 150 5.95 -27.45 -32.24
N LYS A 151 4.93 -28.06 -32.85
CA LYS A 151 3.54 -27.79 -32.47
C LYS A 151 3.21 -28.36 -31.08
N VAL A 152 3.73 -29.54 -30.76
CA VAL A 152 3.55 -30.18 -29.45
C VAL A 152 4.20 -29.32 -28.36
N ASP A 153 5.44 -28.89 -28.59
CA ASP A 153 6.19 -28.02 -27.68
C ASP A 153 5.49 -26.68 -27.45
N GLN A 154 5.07 -26.02 -28.53
CA GLN A 154 4.32 -24.77 -28.44
C GLN A 154 2.99 -24.95 -27.70
N GLY A 155 2.32 -26.10 -27.86
CA GLY A 155 1.10 -26.43 -27.12
C GLY A 155 1.34 -26.55 -25.61
N ARG A 156 2.49 -27.09 -25.18
CA ARG A 156 2.88 -27.13 -23.75
C ARG A 156 3.12 -25.72 -23.21
N TYR A 157 3.82 -24.88 -23.97
CA TYR A 157 4.05 -23.49 -23.59
C TYR A 157 2.74 -22.69 -23.47
N ILE A 158 1.80 -22.84 -24.41
CA ILE A 158 0.48 -22.21 -24.32
C ILE A 158 -0.24 -22.63 -23.03
N LYS A 159 -0.26 -23.93 -22.70
CA LYS A 159 -0.90 -24.42 -21.47
C LYS A 159 -0.29 -23.81 -20.20
N LEU A 160 1.04 -23.63 -20.18
CA LEU A 160 1.73 -22.94 -19.09
C LEU A 160 1.23 -21.51 -18.96
N ILE A 161 1.25 -20.74 -20.06
CA ILE A 161 0.78 -19.34 -20.07
C ILE A 161 -0.69 -19.25 -19.67
N GLU A 162 -1.55 -20.14 -20.16
CA GLU A 162 -2.98 -20.19 -19.80
C GLU A 162 -3.18 -20.45 -18.31
N LYS A 163 -2.37 -21.34 -17.71
CA LYS A 163 -2.39 -21.59 -16.27
C LYS A 163 -2.00 -20.32 -15.49
N ILE A 164 -0.89 -19.68 -15.85
CA ILE A 164 -0.43 -18.44 -15.19
C ILE A 164 -1.49 -17.34 -15.34
N TYR A 165 -2.06 -17.20 -16.53
CA TYR A 165 -3.08 -16.20 -16.81
C TYR A 165 -4.34 -16.42 -15.97
N SER A 166 -4.82 -17.65 -15.86
CA SER A 166 -5.99 -17.96 -15.03
C SER A 166 -5.73 -17.72 -13.54
N LEU A 167 -4.53 -17.99 -13.05
CA LEU A 167 -4.16 -17.69 -11.67
C LEU A 167 -4.13 -16.19 -11.40
N LEU A 168 -3.53 -15.40 -12.30
CA LEU A 168 -3.49 -13.94 -12.17
C LEU A 168 -4.88 -13.32 -12.29
N GLU A 169 -5.70 -13.80 -13.22
CA GLU A 169 -7.08 -13.34 -13.41
C GLU A 169 -7.92 -13.52 -12.14
N LYS A 170 -7.71 -14.62 -11.37
CA LYS A 170 -8.43 -14.89 -10.12
C LYS A 170 -8.05 -14.01 -8.94
N THR A 171 -6.95 -13.24 -9.03
CA THR A 171 -6.56 -12.34 -7.95
C THR A 171 -7.57 -11.21 -7.79
N LYS A 172 -7.86 -10.81 -6.56
CA LYS A 172 -8.85 -9.78 -6.25
C LYS A 172 -8.51 -8.44 -6.90
N LEU A 173 -7.23 -8.08 -6.94
CA LEU A 173 -6.76 -6.86 -7.59
C LEU A 173 -7.20 -6.81 -9.06
N ILE A 174 -7.00 -7.90 -9.80
CA ILE A 174 -7.40 -7.96 -11.21
C ILE A 174 -8.91 -7.98 -11.34
N GLN A 175 -9.61 -8.81 -10.54
CA GLN A 175 -11.08 -8.88 -10.56
C GLN A 175 -11.75 -7.53 -10.32
N GLU A 176 -11.25 -6.74 -9.37
CA GLU A 176 -11.79 -5.40 -9.10
C GLU A 176 -11.36 -4.36 -10.13
N ALA A 177 -10.21 -4.55 -10.79
CA ALA A 177 -9.81 -3.69 -11.89
C ALA A 177 -10.64 -3.91 -13.17
N LEU A 178 -11.09 -5.15 -13.45
CA LEU A 178 -11.77 -5.56 -14.71
C LEU A 178 -12.86 -4.60 -15.20
N PRO A 179 -13.80 -4.09 -14.36
CA PRO A 179 -14.86 -3.19 -14.81
C PRO A 179 -14.33 -1.86 -15.37
N TYR A 180 -13.17 -1.41 -14.90
CA TYR A 180 -12.56 -0.12 -15.25
C TYR A 180 -11.59 -0.21 -16.43
N LEU A 181 -11.36 -1.42 -16.96
CA LEU A 181 -10.35 -1.69 -17.98
C LEU A 181 -10.76 -1.29 -19.40
N GLN A 182 -12.00 -0.86 -19.65
CA GLN A 182 -12.49 -0.57 -21.01
C GLN A 182 -11.68 0.53 -21.73
N ASN A 183 -11.14 1.51 -20.99
CA ASN A 183 -10.37 2.63 -21.53
C ASN A 183 -8.89 2.63 -21.08
N TYR A 184 -8.41 1.52 -20.52
CA TYR A 184 -7.05 1.45 -20.01
C TYR A 184 -6.01 1.52 -21.12
N LYS A 185 -5.04 2.42 -21.01
CA LYS A 185 -3.79 2.32 -21.80
C LYS A 185 -2.70 1.68 -20.96
N LYS A 186 -2.01 0.71 -21.57
CA LYS A 186 -0.89 0.00 -20.94
C LYS A 186 0.16 0.99 -20.42
N GLY A 187 0.46 0.92 -19.13
CA GLY A 187 1.45 1.76 -18.47
C GLY A 187 0.90 3.02 -17.82
N GLU A 188 -0.36 3.39 -18.09
CA GLU A 188 -1.06 4.35 -17.24
C GLU A 188 -1.31 3.70 -15.87
N ARG A 189 -1.22 4.49 -14.81
CA ARG A 189 -1.42 4.02 -13.43
C ARG A 189 -2.67 4.60 -12.77
N ASP A 190 -3.42 5.42 -13.48
CA ASP A 190 -4.62 6.11 -12.97
C ASP A 190 -5.70 5.14 -12.49
N ILE A 191 -5.70 3.88 -12.93
CA ILE A 191 -6.63 2.87 -12.41
C ILE A 191 -6.38 2.58 -10.94
N TYR A 192 -5.11 2.61 -10.52
CA TYR A 192 -4.75 2.30 -9.15
C TYR A 192 -5.25 3.35 -8.15
N SER A 193 -5.54 4.59 -8.56
CA SER A 193 -6.11 5.59 -7.64
C SER A 193 -7.52 5.24 -7.18
N ARG A 194 -8.23 4.36 -7.90
CA ARG A 194 -9.55 3.84 -7.52
C ARG A 194 -9.47 2.57 -6.66
N LEU A 195 -8.30 1.94 -6.63
CA LEU A 195 -8.06 0.66 -5.94
C LEU A 195 -7.28 0.85 -4.65
N PHE A 196 -6.47 1.90 -4.59
CA PHE A 196 -5.60 2.24 -3.48
C PHE A 196 -5.85 3.70 -3.07
N GLU A 197 -6.52 3.86 -1.94
CA GLU A 197 -6.93 5.11 -1.31
C GLU A 197 -6.53 5.05 0.16
N PRO A 198 -5.28 5.40 0.51
CA PRO A 198 -4.79 5.27 1.87
C PRO A 198 -5.46 6.29 2.80
N ASP A 199 -5.74 5.87 4.04
CA ASP A 199 -6.07 6.80 5.11
C ASP A 199 -4.80 7.58 5.51
N ILE A 200 -4.84 8.90 5.34
CA ILE A 200 -3.73 9.78 5.71
C ILE A 200 -3.98 10.28 7.12
N ILE A 201 -3.10 9.93 8.07
CA ILE A 201 -3.23 10.37 9.45
C ILE A 201 -1.93 11.04 9.93
N PRO A 202 -2.02 12.04 10.83
CA PRO A 202 -0.83 12.62 11.43
C PRO A 202 -0.03 11.55 12.17
N ASN A 203 1.30 11.54 11.98
CA ASN A 203 2.18 10.47 12.44
C ASN A 203 2.41 10.45 13.98
N PHE A 204 1.79 11.39 14.71
CA PHE A 204 1.81 11.49 16.17
C PHE A 204 0.47 11.07 16.81
N THR A 205 -0.59 10.92 16.02
CA THR A 205 -1.89 10.45 16.52
C THR A 205 -1.94 8.92 16.56
N PHE A 206 -2.48 8.37 17.65
CA PHE A 206 -2.75 6.93 17.78
C PHE A 206 -4.19 6.56 17.41
N THR A 207 -5.07 7.57 17.33
CA THR A 207 -6.48 7.43 16.98
C THR A 207 -6.68 7.57 15.48
N ARG A 208 -7.33 6.57 14.87
CA ARG A 208 -7.83 6.69 13.50
C ARG A 208 -9.14 7.47 13.54
N ILE A 209 -9.11 8.71 13.07
CA ILE A 209 -10.31 9.47 12.80
C ILE A 209 -10.54 9.32 11.30
N VAL A 210 -11.69 8.74 10.94
CA VAL A 210 -12.08 8.58 9.53
C VAL A 210 -12.32 9.98 9.00
N GLU A 211 -11.41 10.51 8.18
CA GLU A 211 -11.51 11.86 7.61
C GLU A 211 -12.64 11.97 6.57
N GLY A 212 -13.03 10.86 5.95
CA GLY A 212 -14.04 10.83 4.89
C GLY A 212 -15.47 11.02 5.41
N ILE A 213 -16.13 12.09 4.94
CA ILE A 213 -17.59 12.24 5.06
C ILE A 213 -18.26 11.27 4.07
N PRO A 214 -19.26 10.46 4.48
CA PRO A 214 -19.96 9.55 3.59
C PRO A 214 -20.67 10.30 2.44
N GLU A 215 -20.47 9.85 1.20
CA GLU A 215 -21.06 10.49 0.01
C GLU A 215 -22.60 10.52 0.02
N ASP A 216 -23.24 9.58 0.73
CA ASP A 216 -24.69 9.46 0.84
C ASP A 216 -25.31 10.30 1.96
N SER A 217 -24.51 11.15 2.61
CA SER A 217 -24.92 11.97 3.75
C SER A 217 -25.17 13.43 3.38
N GLN A 218 -26.16 14.04 4.03
CA GLN A 218 -26.44 15.47 3.93
C GLN A 218 -25.93 16.16 5.19
N ILE A 219 -25.22 17.28 5.02
CA ILE A 219 -24.82 18.15 6.14
C ILE A 219 -26.07 18.83 6.68
N VAL A 220 -26.37 18.57 7.95
CA VAL A 220 -27.47 19.19 8.68
C VAL A 220 -27.00 20.49 9.31
N ASP A 221 -25.82 20.46 9.94
CA ASP A 221 -25.24 21.60 10.63
C ASP A 221 -23.73 21.42 10.81
N GLN A 222 -23.03 22.50 11.13
CA GLN A 222 -21.61 22.48 11.44
C GLN A 222 -21.29 23.55 12.49
N TYR A 223 -20.52 23.19 13.51
CA TYR A 223 -20.09 24.12 14.55
C TYR A 223 -18.67 23.83 14.99
N GLU A 224 -18.03 24.85 15.56
CA GLU A 224 -16.68 24.77 16.09
C GLU A 224 -16.74 24.56 17.61
N ILE A 225 -15.89 23.68 18.12
CA ILE A 225 -15.63 23.54 19.55
C ILE A 225 -14.21 24.02 19.80
N TYR A 226 -14.06 24.93 20.75
CA TYR A 226 -12.75 25.46 21.12
C TYR A 226 -12.57 25.45 22.63
N ALA A 227 -11.38 25.06 23.09
CA ALA A 227 -10.97 25.19 24.48
C ALA A 227 -10.09 26.44 24.70
N GLU A 228 -9.18 26.71 23.74
CA GLU A 228 -8.28 27.85 23.71
C GLU A 228 -8.20 28.41 22.27
N GLU A 229 -7.53 29.55 22.06
CA GLU A 229 -7.48 30.27 20.78
C GLU A 229 -6.94 29.42 19.61
N PHE A 230 -6.12 28.40 19.90
CA PHE A 230 -5.47 27.53 18.90
C PHE A 230 -5.98 26.08 18.91
N ASP A 231 -6.87 25.73 19.84
CA ASP A 231 -7.44 24.38 19.97
C ASP A 231 -8.87 24.39 19.46
N VAL A 232 -9.01 24.38 18.12
CA VAL A 232 -10.30 24.44 17.43
C VAL A 232 -10.55 23.12 16.71
N SER A 233 -11.66 22.47 17.08
CA SER A 233 -12.17 21.28 16.42
C SER A 233 -13.47 21.59 15.68
N ASN A 234 -13.63 21.07 14.48
CA ASN A 234 -14.86 21.21 13.70
C ASN A 234 -15.76 19.99 13.90
N VAL A 235 -17.03 20.22 14.24
CA VAL A 235 -18.04 19.17 14.31
C VAL A 235 -19.06 19.35 13.20
N THR A 236 -19.16 18.35 12.33
CA THR A 236 -20.13 18.30 11.25
C THR A 236 -21.23 17.29 11.59
N ILE A 237 -22.48 17.75 11.63
CA ILE A 237 -23.66 16.92 11.86
C ILE A 237 -24.22 16.47 10.51
N LEU A 238 -24.32 15.16 10.33
CA LEU A 238 -24.67 14.50 9.07
C LEU A 238 -25.95 13.69 9.24
N HIS A 239 -26.81 13.69 8.22
CA HIS A 239 -27.99 12.85 8.14
C HIS A 239 -27.93 11.97 6.89
N ARG A 240 -28.03 10.65 7.07
CA ARG A 240 -28.12 9.69 5.96
C ARG A 240 -29.58 9.37 5.70
N LYS A 241 -30.01 9.40 4.43
CA LYS A 241 -31.41 9.16 4.04
C LYS A 241 -32.01 7.84 4.54
N LYS A 242 -31.17 6.83 4.82
CA LYS A 242 -31.56 5.49 5.26
C LYS A 242 -31.48 5.28 6.77
N ASP A 243 -30.97 6.25 7.52
CA ASP A 243 -30.82 6.14 8.98
C ASP A 243 -31.66 7.21 9.68
N SER A 244 -32.28 6.82 10.80
CA SER A 244 -33.04 7.74 11.64
C SER A 244 -32.16 8.59 12.55
N LYS A 245 -30.91 8.17 12.77
CA LYS A 245 -29.95 8.85 13.66
C LYS A 245 -29.10 9.86 12.91
N LEU A 246 -28.74 10.94 13.61
CA LEU A 246 -27.72 11.88 13.17
C LEU A 246 -26.33 11.30 13.47
N PHE A 247 -25.41 11.52 12.55
CA PHE A 247 -24.01 11.12 12.66
C PHE A 247 -23.17 12.37 12.89
N TYR A 248 -22.29 12.31 13.89
CA TYR A 248 -21.40 13.43 14.24
C TYR A 248 -19.99 13.09 13.79
N HIS A 249 -19.43 13.92 12.92
CA HIS A 249 -18.07 13.81 12.44
C HIS A 249 -17.22 14.92 13.06
N LEU A 250 -16.14 14.55 13.75
CA LEU A 250 -15.21 15.46 14.40
C LEU A 250 -13.93 15.55 13.58
N THR A 251 -13.57 16.73 13.12
CA THR A 251 -12.26 17.04 12.56
C THR A 251 -11.44 17.77 13.61
N PRO A 252 -10.46 17.11 14.24
CA PRO A 252 -9.71 17.70 15.34
C PRO A 252 -8.58 18.62 14.79
N PRO A 253 -8.01 19.51 15.62
CA PRO A 253 -6.98 20.45 15.18
C PRO A 253 -5.74 19.75 14.61
N GLU A 254 -5.43 18.54 15.08
CA GLU A 254 -4.32 17.71 14.60
C GLU A 254 -4.41 17.38 13.10
N SER A 255 -5.61 17.27 12.55
CA SER A 255 -5.82 17.03 11.11
C SER A 255 -5.64 18.29 10.26
N ILE A 256 -5.68 19.48 10.87
CA ILE A 256 -5.70 20.78 10.18
C ILE A 256 -4.31 21.45 10.19
N LEU A 257 -3.32 20.88 10.89
CA LEU A 257 -1.97 21.42 10.99
C LEU A 257 -1.31 21.61 9.62
N ARG A 258 -0.64 22.76 9.45
CA ARG A 258 0.19 23.06 8.29
C ARG A 258 1.50 22.26 8.37
N GLU A 259 2.16 22.05 7.22
CA GLU A 259 3.41 21.29 7.16
C GLU A 259 4.50 21.84 8.10
N GLU A 260 4.61 23.16 8.22
CA GLU A 260 5.55 23.82 9.15
C GLU A 260 5.23 23.51 10.63
N GLU A 261 3.94 23.49 10.98
CA GLU A 261 3.46 23.19 12.34
C GLU A 261 3.66 21.72 12.66
N GLU A 262 3.39 20.81 11.71
CA GLU A 262 3.67 19.38 11.85
C GLU A 262 5.16 19.09 12.02
N TYR A 263 6.01 19.82 11.29
CA TYR A 263 7.46 19.70 11.43
C TYR A 263 7.93 20.11 12.83
N LEU A 264 7.50 21.28 13.32
CA LEU A 264 7.84 21.76 14.65
C LEU A 264 7.32 20.82 15.75
N LEU A 265 6.09 20.33 15.61
CA LEU A 265 5.50 19.38 16.52
C LEU A 265 6.30 18.07 16.58
N ASN A 266 6.71 17.54 15.42
CA ASN A 266 7.54 16.33 15.36
C ASN A 266 8.94 16.54 15.91
N LEU A 267 9.54 17.71 15.73
CA LEU A 267 10.83 18.08 16.32
C LEU A 267 10.72 18.11 17.86
N ALA A 268 9.73 18.84 18.38
CA ALA A 268 9.46 18.92 19.81
C ALA A 268 9.21 17.53 20.40
N ARG A 269 8.39 16.71 19.74
CA ARG A 269 8.13 15.32 20.15
C ARG A 269 9.39 14.49 20.21
N GLY A 270 10.27 14.61 19.22
CA GLY A 270 11.56 13.91 19.19
C GLY A 270 12.40 14.21 20.43
N VAL A 271 12.49 15.48 20.81
CA VAL A 271 13.23 15.89 22.02
C VAL A 271 12.55 15.42 23.31
N LEU A 272 11.22 15.51 23.37
CA LEU A 272 10.46 15.06 24.54
C LEU A 272 10.57 13.54 24.76
N ILE A 273 10.66 12.74 23.70
CA ILE A 273 10.88 11.28 23.80
C ILE A 273 12.27 10.96 24.35
N GLU A 274 13.29 11.75 23.98
CA GLU A 274 14.65 11.60 24.51
C GLU A 274 14.73 12.01 25.98
N HIS A 275 13.90 12.95 26.41
CA HIS A 275 13.79 13.37 27.79
C HIS A 275 13.05 12.32 28.61
N GLN A 276 13.75 11.27 29.06
CA GLN A 276 13.23 10.25 29.98
C GLN A 276 13.14 10.81 31.41
N PRO A 277 11.97 11.28 31.87
CA PRO A 277 11.85 11.94 33.17
C PRO A 277 11.92 10.88 34.27
N LYS A 278 12.36 11.25 35.47
CA LYS A 278 12.47 10.30 36.59
C LYS A 278 11.08 9.92 37.08
N ALA A 279 10.88 8.68 37.53
CA ALA A 279 9.58 8.16 38.01
C ALA A 279 8.90 9.05 39.08
N GLU A 280 9.68 9.80 39.84
CA GLU A 280 9.22 10.76 40.85
C GLU A 280 8.45 11.95 40.25
N GLU A 281 8.72 12.32 38.99
CA GLU A 281 8.11 13.45 38.28
C GLU A 281 6.72 13.14 37.71
N PHE A 282 6.30 11.87 37.73
CA PHE A 282 4.99 11.39 37.25
C PHE A 282 3.94 11.20 38.35
N THR A 283 4.26 11.61 39.59
CA THR A 283 3.34 11.47 40.72
C THR A 283 2.28 12.59 40.80
N ASP A 284 2.53 13.73 40.14
CA ASP A 284 1.65 14.91 40.12
C ASP A 284 1.45 15.41 38.69
N VAL A 285 0.20 15.30 38.20
CA VAL A 285 -0.20 15.65 36.82
C VAL A 285 0.09 17.11 36.48
N GLU A 286 -0.12 18.04 37.41
CA GLU A 286 0.10 19.47 37.18
C GLU A 286 1.59 19.79 37.07
N ARG A 287 2.40 19.13 37.90
CA ARG A 287 3.85 19.24 37.85
C ARG A 287 4.39 18.63 36.56
N THR A 288 3.90 17.47 36.14
CA THR A 288 4.26 16.83 34.88
C THR A 288 3.95 17.77 33.70
N ARG A 289 2.74 18.35 33.62
CA ARG A 289 2.37 19.31 32.57
C ARG A 289 3.32 20.52 32.52
N LYS A 290 3.66 21.10 33.68
CA LYS A 290 4.61 22.23 33.76
C LYS A 290 6.01 21.87 33.28
N VAL A 291 6.51 20.69 33.62
CA VAL A 291 7.83 20.23 33.16
C VAL A 291 7.85 20.10 31.64
N PHE A 292 6.89 19.37 31.07
CA PHE A 292 6.80 19.21 29.62
C PHE A 292 6.61 20.55 28.91
N PHE A 293 5.76 21.44 29.42
CA PHE A 293 5.57 22.77 28.86
C PHE A 293 6.86 23.61 28.85
N ASN A 294 7.61 23.62 29.97
CA ASN A 294 8.87 24.38 30.05
C ASN A 294 9.92 23.82 29.08
N VAL A 295 10.06 22.49 29.01
CA VAL A 295 10.97 21.83 28.06
C VAL A 295 10.58 22.19 26.63
N SER A 296 9.29 22.09 26.28
CA SER A 296 8.81 22.43 24.93
C SER A 296 8.98 23.90 24.57
N ARG A 297 8.75 24.82 25.52
CA ARG A 297 8.91 26.26 25.30
C ARG A 297 10.36 26.62 24.99
N ASP A 298 11.32 25.99 25.66
CA ASP A 298 12.73 26.29 25.48
C ASP A 298 13.31 25.71 24.15
N LEU A 299 12.50 24.96 23.38
CA LEU A 299 12.87 24.39 22.07
C LEU A 299 12.49 25.25 20.86
N LEU A 300 11.59 26.21 21.03
CA LEU A 300 11.08 27.12 19.99
C LEU A 300 11.64 28.54 20.20
#